data_AF-B8A1A8-F1
#
_entry.id   AF-B8A1A8-F1
#
_cell.length_a   1.000
_cell.length_b   1.000
_cell.length_c   1.000
_cell.angle_alpha   90.00
_cell.angle_beta   90.00
_cell.angle_gamma   90.00
#
_symmetry.space_group_name_H-M   'P 1'
#
loop_
_entity.id
_entity.type
_entity.pdbx_description
1 polymer ?
#
loop_
_entity_poly.entity_id
_entity_poly.type
_entity_poly.pdbx_seq_one_letter_code
_entity_poly.pdbx_strand_id
1 'polypeptide(L)'
;MRAAVGRFGLSGKAQVMPMRNLSDGQRSRVIFAWLAYRQPQLLLLDEPTNHLDIETIDSLAEALNEWDGGLVLVSHDFRLINQVAQEIWVCENQAVTRWEGDIMDFKAHLKSKAGLSD
;
A
#
# COMPACT_ATOMS: atom_id res chain seq x y z
N MET A 1 -20.67 7.27 -6.03
CA MET A 1 -20.01 6.00 -5.68
C MET A 1 -19.93 4.98 -6.83
N ARG A 2 -21.03 4.65 -7.55
CA ARG A 2 -21.01 3.59 -8.59
C ARG A 2 -19.99 3.80 -9.71
N ALA A 3 -19.86 5.03 -10.21
CA ALA A 3 -18.85 5.39 -11.20
C ALA A 3 -17.42 5.29 -10.63
N ALA A 4 -17.20 5.68 -9.37
CA ALA A 4 -15.91 5.58 -8.72
C ALA A 4 -15.46 4.12 -8.56
N VAL A 5 -16.32 3.26 -8.00
CA VAL A 5 -16.06 1.82 -7.84
C VAL A 5 -15.85 1.13 -9.20
N GLY A 6 -16.52 1.61 -10.25
CA GLY A 6 -16.27 1.19 -11.63
C GLY A 6 -14.85 1.47 -12.14
N ARG A 7 -14.28 2.64 -11.80
CA ARG A 7 -12.88 2.99 -12.15
C ARG A 7 -11.85 2.08 -11.47
N PHE A 8 -12.18 1.56 -10.29
CA PHE A 8 -11.37 0.56 -9.59
C PHE A 8 -11.65 -0.89 -10.06
N GLY A 9 -12.30 -1.07 -11.21
CA GLY A 9 -12.48 -2.37 -11.85
C GLY A 9 -13.62 -3.23 -11.29
N LEU A 10 -14.52 -2.67 -10.47
CA LEU A 10 -15.75 -3.37 -10.05
C LEU A 10 -16.96 -2.90 -10.87
N SER A 11 -17.49 -3.79 -11.70
CA SER A 11 -18.63 -3.51 -12.57
C SER A 11 -19.77 -4.53 -12.43
N GLY A 12 -20.94 -4.20 -12.99
CA GLY A 12 -22.08 -5.10 -13.08
C GLY A 12 -22.59 -5.60 -11.72
N LYS A 13 -22.78 -6.92 -11.61
CA LYS A 13 -23.36 -7.58 -10.43
C LYS A 13 -22.52 -7.38 -9.16
N ALA A 14 -21.21 -7.20 -9.28
CA ALA A 14 -20.32 -7.00 -8.14
C ALA A 14 -20.65 -5.71 -7.37
N GLN A 15 -21.17 -4.66 -8.05
CA GLN A 15 -21.49 -3.38 -7.40
C GLN A 15 -22.71 -3.43 -6.48
N VAL A 16 -23.57 -4.43 -6.62
CA VAL A 16 -24.81 -4.60 -5.82
C VAL A 16 -24.74 -5.81 -4.89
N MET A 17 -23.62 -6.51 -4.91
CA MET A 17 -23.40 -7.69 -4.09
C MET A 17 -23.05 -7.27 -2.65
N PRO A 18 -23.55 -7.96 -1.61
CA PRO A 18 -23.10 -7.73 -0.25
C PRO A 18 -21.58 -7.92 -0.11
N MET A 19 -20.90 -7.04 0.63
CA MET A 19 -19.44 -7.08 0.82
C MET A 19 -18.89 -8.45 1.25
N ARG A 20 -19.65 -9.20 2.06
CA ARG A 20 -19.30 -10.55 2.51
C ARG A 20 -19.14 -11.57 1.37
N ASN A 21 -19.76 -11.32 0.22
CA ASN A 21 -19.72 -12.21 -0.94
C ASN A 21 -18.68 -11.78 -2.00
N LEU A 22 -18.02 -10.64 -1.81
CA LEU A 22 -16.92 -10.21 -2.68
C LEU A 22 -15.64 -10.98 -2.35
N SER A 23 -14.77 -11.17 -3.36
CA SER A 23 -13.41 -11.64 -3.11
C SER A 23 -12.58 -10.59 -2.36
N ASP A 24 -11.45 -10.98 -1.78
CA ASP A 24 -10.58 -10.03 -1.07
C ASP A 24 -10.07 -8.89 -1.97
N GLY A 25 -9.64 -9.21 -3.19
CA GLY A 25 -9.25 -8.18 -4.17
C GLY A 25 -10.40 -7.24 -4.54
N GLN A 26 -11.63 -7.76 -4.64
CA GLN A 26 -12.81 -6.93 -4.87
C GLN A 26 -13.12 -6.02 -3.67
N ARG A 27 -13.01 -6.54 -2.45
CA ARG A 27 -13.16 -5.74 -1.22
C ARG A 27 -12.12 -4.63 -1.15
N SER A 28 -10.87 -4.95 -1.42
CA SER A 28 -9.75 -4.00 -1.44
C SER A 28 -10.00 -2.85 -2.42
N ARG A 29 -10.41 -3.16 -3.65
CA ARG A 29 -10.78 -2.16 -4.66
C ARG A 29 -11.95 -1.25 -4.23
N VAL A 30 -12.95 -1.78 -3.52
CA VAL A 30 -14.04 -0.95 -2.94
C VAL A 30 -13.50 0.00 -1.88
N ILE A 31 -12.58 -0.47 -1.03
CA ILE A 31 -11.94 0.36 0.01
C ILE A 31 -11.12 1.49 -0.64
N PHE A 32 -10.29 1.18 -1.64
CA PHE A 32 -9.53 2.21 -2.36
C PHE A 32 -10.44 3.21 -3.09
N ALA A 33 -11.52 2.74 -3.72
CA ALA A 33 -12.51 3.64 -4.32
C ALA A 33 -13.16 4.56 -3.29
N TRP A 34 -13.35 4.10 -2.06
CA TRP A 34 -13.88 4.89 -0.96
C TRP A 34 -12.87 5.88 -0.38
N LEU A 35 -11.61 5.48 -0.22
CA LEU A 35 -10.52 6.37 0.20
C LEU A 35 -10.32 7.50 -0.81
N ALA A 36 -10.25 7.17 -2.10
CA ALA A 36 -10.12 8.15 -3.17
C ALA A 36 -11.32 9.11 -3.22
N TYR A 37 -12.54 8.62 -2.93
CA TYR A 37 -13.72 9.48 -2.86
C TYR A 37 -13.69 10.42 -1.64
N ARG A 38 -13.11 9.99 -0.53
CA ARG A 38 -13.09 10.76 0.71
C ARG A 38 -11.97 11.81 0.77
N GLN A 39 -10.93 11.66 -0.06
CA GLN A 39 -9.79 12.57 -0.14
C GLN A 39 -9.27 12.95 1.25
N PRO A 40 -8.81 11.98 2.06
CA PRO A 40 -8.24 12.29 3.37
C PRO A 40 -7.00 13.19 3.23
N GLN A 41 -6.52 13.75 4.34
CA GLN A 41 -5.23 14.46 4.39
C GLN A 41 -4.08 13.53 4.80
N LEU A 42 -4.40 12.39 5.42
CA LEU A 42 -3.45 11.39 5.90
C LEU A 42 -4.00 9.98 5.62
N LEU A 43 -3.18 9.13 5.02
CA LEU A 43 -3.46 7.72 4.76
C LEU A 43 -2.53 6.86 5.62
N LEU A 44 -3.14 5.91 6.34
CA LEU A 44 -2.43 4.86 7.07
C LEU A 44 -2.76 3.54 6.38
N LEU A 45 -1.77 2.94 5.71
CA LEU A 45 -1.94 1.71 4.96
C LEU A 45 -1.11 0.60 5.61
N ASP A 46 -1.79 -0.44 6.07
CA ASP A 46 -1.16 -1.63 6.64
C ASP A 46 -1.33 -2.80 5.66
N GLU A 47 -0.20 -3.23 5.10
CA GLU A 47 -0.10 -4.29 4.08
C GLU A 47 -1.10 -4.13 2.91
N PRO A 48 -1.10 -2.97 2.20
CA PRO A 48 -2.10 -2.67 1.18
C PRO A 48 -1.97 -3.50 -0.10
N THR A 49 -0.84 -4.17 -0.31
CA THR A 49 -0.58 -5.01 -1.49
C THR A 49 -1.24 -6.39 -1.40
N ASN A 50 -1.77 -6.76 -0.22
CA ASN A 50 -2.45 -8.03 -0.05
C ASN A 50 -3.62 -8.18 -1.02
N HIS A 51 -3.63 -9.28 -1.77
CA HIS A 51 -4.64 -9.60 -2.77
C HIS A 51 -4.71 -8.65 -3.98
N LEU A 52 -3.66 -7.85 -4.20
CA LEU A 52 -3.49 -7.05 -5.41
C LEU A 52 -2.57 -7.78 -6.42
N ASP A 53 -2.88 -7.63 -7.70
CA ASP A 53 -1.96 -8.00 -8.78
C ASP A 53 -0.91 -6.90 -8.99
N ILE A 54 0.15 -7.23 -9.72
CA ILE A 54 1.29 -6.31 -9.94
C ILE A 54 0.83 -5.00 -10.61
N GLU A 55 -0.07 -5.07 -11.59
CA GLU A 55 -0.58 -3.90 -12.30
C GLU A 55 -1.37 -2.97 -11.37
N THR A 56 -2.15 -3.54 -10.43
CA THR A 56 -2.87 -2.75 -9.42
C THR A 56 -1.90 -2.12 -8.41
N ILE A 57 -0.80 -2.79 -8.08
CA ILE A 57 0.24 -2.23 -7.18
C ILE A 57 0.91 -1.02 -7.83
N ASP A 58 1.32 -1.12 -9.09
CA ASP A 58 1.93 0.01 -9.81
C ASP A 58 0.94 1.18 -9.92
N SER A 59 -0.32 0.90 -10.25
CA SER A 59 -1.39 1.92 -10.30
C SER A 59 -1.62 2.60 -8.94
N LEU A 60 -1.53 1.83 -7.85
CA LEU A 60 -1.64 2.36 -6.48
C LEU A 60 -0.45 3.28 -6.17
N ALA A 61 0.76 2.87 -6.54
CA ALA A 61 1.96 3.68 -6.31
C ALA A 61 1.92 5.01 -7.08
N GLU A 62 1.50 4.99 -8.34
CA GLU A 62 1.26 6.21 -9.14
C GLU A 62 0.25 7.12 -8.46
N ALA A 63 -0.91 6.59 -8.06
CA ALA A 63 -1.95 7.37 -7.38
C ALA A 63 -1.50 7.96 -6.04
N LEU A 64 -0.66 7.24 -5.28
CA LEU A 64 -0.09 7.73 -4.02
C LEU A 64 0.92 8.85 -4.25
N ASN A 65 1.72 8.77 -5.32
CA ASN A 65 2.71 9.78 -5.67
C ASN A 65 2.09 11.08 -6.23
N GLU A 66 0.92 10.99 -6.87
CA GLU A 66 0.18 12.16 -7.39
C GLU A 66 -0.66 12.87 -6.31
N TRP A 67 -0.81 12.27 -5.12
CA TRP A 67 -1.70 12.78 -4.09
C TRP A 67 -0.96 13.63 -3.05
N ASP A 68 -1.42 14.87 -2.85
CA ASP A 68 -0.80 15.89 -1.97
C ASP A 68 -1.01 15.65 -0.45
N GLY A 69 -1.24 14.42 -0.02
CA GLY A 69 -1.47 14.08 1.39
C GLY A 69 -0.29 13.40 2.07
N GLY A 70 -0.41 13.16 3.37
CA GLY A 70 0.56 12.37 4.14
C GLY A 70 0.30 10.87 4.01
N LEU A 71 1.35 10.07 3.89
CA LEU A 71 1.27 8.61 3.84
C LEU A 71 2.13 7.99 4.94
N VAL A 72 1.53 7.06 5.71
CA VAL A 72 2.26 6.08 6.52
C VAL A 72 1.93 4.72 5.94
N LEU A 73 2.96 4.02 5.51
CA LEU A 73 2.85 2.72 4.85
C LEU A 73 3.63 1.67 5.65
N VAL A 74 2.95 0.57 5.98
CA VAL A 74 3.56 -0.68 6.42
C VAL A 74 3.38 -1.70 5.31
N SER A 75 4.48 -2.27 4.83
CA SER A 75 4.45 -3.24 3.74
C SER A 75 5.69 -4.13 3.80
N HIS A 76 5.55 -5.38 3.37
CA HIS A 76 6.69 -6.25 3.05
C HIS A 76 7.10 -6.19 1.57
N ASP A 77 6.36 -5.45 0.74
CA ASP A 77 6.65 -5.28 -0.68
C ASP A 77 7.64 -4.13 -0.94
N PHE A 78 8.90 -4.48 -1.15
CA PHE A 78 9.98 -3.53 -1.46
C PHE A 78 9.74 -2.72 -2.74
N ARG A 79 8.96 -3.21 -3.71
CA ARG A 79 8.68 -2.45 -4.94
C ARG A 79 7.79 -1.26 -4.63
N LEU A 80 6.69 -1.50 -3.92
CA LEU A 80 5.80 -0.43 -3.50
C LEU A 80 6.55 0.58 -2.62
N ILE A 81 7.29 0.11 -1.62
CA ILE A 81 8.06 0.99 -0.73
C ILE A 81 9.04 1.84 -1.54
N ASN A 82 9.83 1.24 -2.44
CA ASN A 82 10.78 1.98 -3.26
C ASN A 82 10.11 3.01 -4.20
N GLN A 83 8.86 2.78 -4.61
CA GLN A 83 8.13 3.71 -5.48
C GLN A 83 7.51 4.89 -4.73
N VAL A 84 7.08 4.72 -3.47
CA VAL A 84 6.27 5.73 -2.75
C VAL A 84 6.93 6.30 -1.49
N ALA A 85 7.84 5.56 -0.85
CA ALA A 85 8.41 5.97 0.42
C ALA A 85 9.55 6.98 0.21
N GLN A 86 9.41 8.15 0.84
CA GLN A 86 10.46 9.17 0.89
C GLN A 86 11.42 8.93 2.06
N GLU A 87 10.92 8.30 3.12
CA GLU A 87 11.65 8.01 4.34
C GLU A 87 11.30 6.60 4.83
N ILE A 88 12.27 5.95 5.46
CA ILE A 88 12.08 4.64 6.10
C ILE A 88 12.24 4.84 7.60
N TRP A 89 11.29 4.28 8.36
CA TRP A 89 11.32 4.30 9.82
C TRP A 89 11.39 2.87 10.34
N VAL A 90 12.34 2.60 11.22
CA VAL A 90 12.61 1.27 11.78
C VAL A 90 12.09 1.21 13.20
N CYS A 91 11.23 0.24 13.47
CA CYS A 91 10.72 -0.04 14.81
C CYS A 91 11.51 -1.19 15.44
N GLU A 92 12.47 -0.87 16.31
CA GLU A 92 13.32 -1.85 16.99
C GLU A 92 13.74 -1.35 18.38
N ASN A 93 14.16 -2.27 19.27
CA ASN A 93 14.67 -1.90 20.59
C ASN A 93 13.73 -0.99 21.40
N GLN A 94 12.41 -1.19 21.24
CA GLN A 94 11.35 -0.36 21.85
C GLN A 94 11.37 1.12 21.42
N ALA A 95 12.01 1.43 20.29
CA ALA A 95 12.08 2.76 19.72
C ALA A 95 11.73 2.75 18.23
N VAL A 96 11.35 3.92 17.71
CA VAL A 96 11.11 4.14 16.28
C VAL A 96 12.10 5.20 15.81
N THR A 97 13.03 4.81 14.95
CA THR A 97 14.10 5.68 14.46
C THR A 97 14.06 5.79 12.94
N ARG A 98 14.42 6.97 12.44
CA ARG A 98 14.56 7.20 11.01
C ARG A 98 15.81 6.46 10.51
N TRP A 99 15.67 5.77 9.38
CA TRP A 99 16.79 5.17 8.66
C TRP A 99 17.44 6.23 7.76
N GLU A 100 18.76 6.37 7.86
CA GLU A 100 19.52 7.39 7.12
C GLU A 100 20.09 6.89 5.77
N GLY A 101 19.94 5.59 5.47
CA GLY A 101 20.35 5.01 4.18
C GLY A 101 19.20 4.93 3.17
N ASP A 102 19.49 4.39 2.00
CA ASP A 102 18.44 4.13 1.00
C ASP A 102 17.71 2.79 1.28
N ILE A 103 16.72 2.46 0.44
CA ILE A 103 15.97 1.20 0.55
C ILE A 103 16.84 -0.04 0.30
N MET A 104 17.90 0.09 -0.51
CA MET A 104 18.82 -1.01 -0.81
C MET A 104 19.72 -1.29 0.39
N ASP A 105 20.20 -0.24 1.04
CA ASP A 105 20.91 -0.30 2.33
C ASP A 105 20.03 -0.94 3.40
N PHE A 106 18.75 -0.55 3.46
CA PHE A 106 17.80 -1.14 4.39
C PHE A 106 17.60 -2.64 4.12
N LYS A 107 17.49 -3.03 2.84
CA LYS A 107 17.38 -4.45 2.46
C LYS A 107 18.63 -5.24 2.83
N ALA A 108 19.82 -4.67 2.65
CA ALA A 108 21.08 -5.30 3.05
C ALA A 108 21.18 -5.42 4.59
N HIS A 109 20.77 -4.38 5.32
CA HIS A 109 20.69 -4.39 6.77
C HIS A 109 19.77 -5.51 7.28
N LEU A 110 18.58 -5.66 6.69
CA LEU A 110 17.65 -6.74 7.04
C LEU A 110 18.25 -8.14 6.77
N LYS A 111 18.96 -8.32 5.65
CA LYS A 111 19.64 -9.60 5.34
C LYS A 111 20.73 -9.95 6.35
N SER A 112 21.57 -8.98 6.69
CA SER A 112 22.63 -9.16 7.70
C SER A 112 22.03 -9.54 9.06
N LYS A 113 20.96 -8.86 9.45
CA LYS A 113 20.28 -9.08 10.73
C LYS A 113 19.55 -10.43 10.81
N ALA A 114 19.07 -10.93 9.67
CA ALA A 114 18.46 -12.26 9.55
C ALA A 114 19.47 -13.43 9.55
N GLY A 115 20.78 -13.15 9.62
CA GLY A 115 21.83 -14.17 9.54
C GLY A 115 21.98 -14.80 8.16
N LEU A 116 21.47 -14.13 7.11
CA LEU A 116 21.53 -14.55 5.71
C LEU A 116 22.71 -13.92 4.96
N SER A 117 23.78 -13.56 5.69
CA SER A 117 25.04 -13.14 5.10
C SER A 117 25.80 -14.37 4.60
N ASP A 118 25.97 -14.48 3.28
CA ASP A 118 26.97 -15.34 2.66
C ASP A 118 28.39 -14.91 3.07
#